data_AF-A0A2H1X5G9-F1
#
_entry.id   AF-A0A2H1X5G9-F1
#
_cell.length_a   1.000
_cell.length_b   1.000
_cell.length_c   1.000
_cell.angle_alpha   90.00
_cell.angle_beta   90.00
_cell.angle_gamma   90.00
#
_symmetry.space_group_name_H-M   'P 1'
#
loop_
_entity.id
_entity.type
_entity.pdbx_description
1 polymer ?
#
loop_
_entity_poly.entity_id
_entity_poly.type
_entity_poly.pdbx_seq_one_letter_code
_entity_poly.pdbx_strand_id
1 'polypeptide(L)'
;MDATDLNFEEMFKIATVSMRLNRSHPSIARDRRWKIQFSVIMMITFSCFLFLSYSIFCHDIKFGKFAEASKNGTMVIVSLTITLKYIVLLHHQDSIKELINIMERDYAAAQDFCNEDKEIVVQYAKRGVTVCKFWLVFGFGTSAIFPIKAFVLMGYYYWKGEFALVPLFDLTYPKPIEDYKDVTIFFWLLFIFTFSFDVYASSMYVGFDPMVPIFMLHTCGQLDLLSRHISTLFVSANKEEIEDGLKKIISKQQDLCKLVDRVKKNFSILYEYNMKATTFLLPLTTFQIVEDLRDKRINVEFISFFVGCIL
;
A
#
# COMPACT_ATOMS: atom_id res chain seq x y z
N MET A 1 21.13 5.68 13.97
CA MET A 1 20.91 6.52 12.76
C MET A 1 21.40 7.89 13.14
N ASP A 2 22.61 8.22 12.68
CA ASP A 2 23.18 9.54 12.87
C ASP A 2 22.39 10.55 12.05
N ALA A 3 22.37 11.81 12.49
CA ALA A 3 21.57 12.90 11.92
C ALA A 3 22.07 13.38 10.53
N THR A 4 22.95 12.61 9.88
CA THR A 4 23.72 12.98 8.68
C THR A 4 23.17 12.40 7.38
N ASP A 5 22.10 11.61 7.39
CA ASP A 5 21.59 10.94 6.18
C ASP A 5 20.08 11.16 5.96
N LEU A 6 19.65 12.43 6.00
CA LEU A 6 18.29 12.84 5.64
C LEU A 6 18.13 12.84 4.11
N ASN A 7 17.99 11.65 3.53
CA ASN A 7 17.67 11.46 2.11
C ASN A 7 16.35 10.69 1.98
N PHE A 8 15.42 11.17 1.16
CA PHE A 8 14.08 10.57 1.04
C PHE A 8 14.14 9.09 0.62
N GLU A 9 14.94 8.76 -0.39
CA GLU A 9 15.02 7.41 -0.96
C GLU A 9 15.62 6.40 0.03
N GLU A 10 16.65 6.79 0.78
CA GLU A 10 17.24 5.92 1.80
C GLU A 10 16.36 5.84 3.05
N MET A 11 15.73 6.94 3.45
CA MET A 11 14.84 6.99 4.60
C MET A 11 13.61 6.11 4.42
N PHE A 12 12.96 6.19 3.26
CA PHE A 12 11.71 5.49 2.97
C PHE A 12 11.92 4.32 2.01
N LYS A 13 13.10 3.67 2.10
CA LYS A 13 13.54 2.57 1.24
C LYS A 13 12.52 1.45 1.07
N ILE A 14 11.79 1.10 2.14
CA ILE A 14 10.73 0.08 2.09
C ILE A 14 9.65 0.44 1.05
N ALA A 15 9.18 1.68 1.08
CA ALA A 15 8.14 2.16 0.17
C ALA A 15 8.71 2.35 -1.24
N THR A 16 9.91 2.96 -1.36
CA THR A 16 10.52 3.24 -2.66
C THR A 16 10.94 1.98 -3.40
N VAL A 17 11.52 0.99 -2.72
CA VAL A 17 11.85 -0.32 -3.31
C VAL A 17 10.58 -1.04 -3.76
N SER A 18 9.52 -1.05 -2.94
CA SER A 18 8.23 -1.65 -3.31
C SER A 18 7.62 -1.00 -4.56
N MET A 19 7.63 0.33 -4.63
CA MET A 19 7.18 1.06 -5.82
C MET A 19 8.09 0.83 -7.04
N ARG A 20 9.39 0.60 -6.85
CA ARG A 20 10.32 0.29 -7.94
C ARG A 20 10.10 -1.14 -8.46
N LEU A 21 9.80 -2.08 -7.58
CA LEU A 21 9.49 -3.48 -7.89
C LEU A 21 8.29 -3.59 -8.85
N ASN A 22 7.20 -2.88 -8.56
CA ASN A 22 6.01 -2.84 -9.43
C ASN A 22 6.05 -1.70 -10.48
N ARG A 23 7.19 -1.01 -10.59
CA ARG A 23 7.45 0.06 -11.58
C ARG A 23 6.50 1.25 -11.48
N SER A 24 5.85 1.44 -10.34
CA SER A 24 4.97 2.57 -10.07
C SER A 24 5.71 3.83 -9.61
N HIS A 25 6.96 3.69 -9.15
CA HIS A 25 7.76 4.80 -8.62
C HIS A 25 7.80 6.01 -9.57
N PRO A 26 7.54 7.24 -9.09
CA PRO A 26 7.35 8.42 -9.94
C PRO A 26 8.59 8.87 -10.70
N SER A 27 9.79 8.47 -10.27
CA SER A 27 11.05 8.77 -10.96
C SER A 27 11.33 7.87 -12.17
N ILE A 28 10.58 6.77 -12.35
CA ILE A 28 10.81 5.83 -13.46
C ILE A 28 10.30 6.43 -14.78
N ALA A 29 11.19 6.49 -15.79
CA ALA A 29 10.83 6.93 -17.13
C ALA A 29 9.82 5.97 -17.78
N ARG A 30 8.79 6.52 -18.44
CA ARG A 30 7.73 5.77 -19.11
C ARG A 30 8.11 5.37 -20.54
N ASP A 31 9.23 4.67 -20.65
CA ASP A 31 9.79 4.17 -21.90
C ASP A 31 9.02 2.95 -22.46
N ARG A 32 9.45 2.44 -23.62
CA ARG A 32 8.83 1.26 -24.25
C ARG A 32 8.91 0.02 -23.34
N ARG A 33 10.00 -0.16 -22.60
CA ARG A 33 10.19 -1.29 -21.68
C ARG A 33 9.19 -1.22 -20.52
N TRP A 34 8.98 -0.03 -19.96
CA TRP A 34 7.99 0.23 -18.94
C TRP A 34 6.58 -0.11 -19.44
N LYS A 35 6.21 0.33 -20.66
CA LYS A 35 4.89 0.04 -21.24
C LYS A 35 4.64 -1.47 -21.35
N ILE A 36 5.62 -2.24 -21.83
CA ILE A 36 5.50 -3.71 -21.93
C ILE A 36 5.28 -4.34 -20.55
N GLN A 37 6.09 -3.97 -19.55
CA GLN A 37 5.97 -4.51 -18.20
C GLN A 37 4.65 -4.13 -17.53
N PHE A 38 4.24 -2.87 -17.66
CA PHE A 38 2.96 -2.38 -17.18
C PHE A 38 1.79 -3.14 -17.83
N SER A 39 1.82 -3.33 -19.15
CA SER A 39 0.79 -4.11 -19.85
C SER A 39 0.71 -5.54 -19.34
N VAL A 40 1.83 -6.19 -19.03
CA VAL A 40 1.84 -7.55 -18.45
C VAL A 40 1.21 -7.56 -17.06
N ILE A 41 1.60 -6.64 -16.16
CA ILE A 41 1.05 -6.54 -14.80
C ILE A 41 -0.47 -6.28 -14.82
N MET A 42 -0.90 -5.35 -15.67
CA MET A 42 -2.32 -5.01 -15.81
C MET A 42 -3.12 -6.15 -16.44
N MET A 43 -2.55 -6.88 -17.39
CA MET A 43 -3.18 -8.08 -17.97
C MET A 43 -3.36 -9.16 -16.90
N ILE A 44 -2.34 -9.45 -16.09
CA ILE A 44 -2.44 -10.41 -14.98
C ILE A 44 -3.55 -9.98 -14.00
N THR A 45 -3.52 -8.72 -13.57
CA THR A 45 -4.50 -8.17 -12.62
C THR A 45 -5.93 -8.23 -13.18
N PHE A 46 -6.11 -7.85 -14.43
CA PHE A 46 -7.40 -7.88 -15.10
C PHE A 46 -7.92 -9.32 -15.28
N SER A 47 -7.05 -10.25 -15.68
CA SER A 47 -7.41 -11.67 -15.78
C SER A 47 -7.77 -12.27 -14.41
N CYS A 48 -7.04 -11.94 -13.34
CA CYS A 48 -7.40 -12.33 -11.97
C CYS A 48 -8.78 -11.79 -11.59
N PHE A 49 -9.05 -10.51 -11.84
CA PHE A 49 -10.36 -9.90 -11.61
C PHE A 49 -11.49 -10.64 -12.34
N LEU A 50 -11.27 -11.02 -13.61
CA LEU A 50 -12.25 -11.76 -14.39
C LEU A 50 -12.48 -13.17 -13.84
N PHE A 51 -11.43 -13.90 -13.45
CA PHE A 51 -11.56 -15.24 -12.88
C PHE A 51 -12.25 -15.21 -11.51
N LEU A 52 -11.91 -14.25 -10.65
CA LEU A 52 -12.60 -14.03 -9.37
C LEU A 52 -14.09 -13.72 -9.58
N SER A 53 -14.40 -12.79 -10.49
CA SER A 53 -15.78 -12.43 -10.80
C SER A 53 -16.56 -13.60 -11.39
N TYR A 54 -15.93 -14.39 -12.26
CA TYR A 54 -16.51 -15.61 -12.80
C TYR A 54 -16.82 -16.62 -11.69
N SER A 55 -15.87 -16.88 -10.78
CA SER A 55 -16.07 -17.77 -9.64
C SER A 55 -17.29 -17.35 -8.82
N ILE A 56 -17.40 -16.05 -8.48
CA ILE A 56 -18.52 -15.52 -7.68
C ILE A 56 -19.86 -15.70 -8.39
N PHE A 57 -20.01 -15.12 -9.59
CA PHE A 57 -21.31 -15.00 -10.25
C PHE A 57 -21.74 -16.26 -11.00
N CYS A 58 -20.77 -17.02 -11.55
CA CYS A 58 -21.07 -18.21 -12.34
C CYS A 58 -21.03 -19.51 -11.55
N HIS A 59 -20.40 -19.53 -10.37
CA HIS A 59 -20.29 -20.72 -9.54
C HIS A 59 -20.78 -20.49 -8.09
N ASP A 60 -20.09 -19.67 -7.30
CA ASP A 60 -20.26 -19.61 -5.85
C ASP A 60 -21.69 -19.25 -5.44
N ILE A 61 -22.26 -18.19 -6.03
CA ILE A 61 -23.66 -17.78 -5.77
C ILE A 61 -24.66 -18.83 -6.30
N LYS A 62 -24.41 -19.41 -7.47
CA LYS A 62 -25.33 -20.38 -8.10
C LYS A 62 -25.43 -21.68 -7.32
N PHE A 63 -24.34 -22.11 -6.69
CA PHE A 63 -24.28 -23.33 -5.88
C PHE A 63 -24.46 -23.08 -4.38
N GLY A 64 -24.82 -21.85 -3.97
CA GLY A 64 -25.08 -21.49 -2.57
C GLY A 64 -23.83 -21.46 -1.67
N LYS A 65 -22.62 -21.37 -2.27
CA LYS A 65 -21.34 -21.28 -1.56
C LYS A 65 -21.02 -19.83 -1.17
N PHE A 66 -21.84 -19.26 -0.30
CA PHE A 66 -21.75 -17.84 0.05
C PHE A 66 -20.45 -17.44 0.78
N ALA A 67 -19.86 -18.35 1.56
CA ALA A 67 -18.54 -18.12 2.18
C ALA A 67 -17.45 -17.92 1.10
N GLU A 68 -17.37 -18.84 0.13
CA GLU A 68 -16.44 -18.71 -0.99
C GLU A 68 -16.71 -17.47 -1.86
N ALA A 69 -17.99 -17.13 -2.09
CA ALA A 69 -18.35 -15.88 -2.75
C ALA A 69 -17.84 -14.64 -1.99
N SER A 70 -17.87 -14.67 -0.66
CA SER A 70 -17.37 -13.59 0.21
C SER A 70 -15.84 -13.45 0.15
N LYS A 71 -15.12 -14.59 0.20
CA LYS A 71 -13.66 -14.66 0.04
C LYS A 71 -13.24 -14.07 -1.31
N ASN A 72 -13.84 -14.55 -2.38
CA ASN A 72 -13.56 -14.09 -3.74
C ASN A 72 -13.95 -12.61 -3.91
N GLY A 73 -15.07 -12.18 -3.30
CA GLY A 73 -15.49 -10.77 -3.28
C GLY A 73 -14.46 -9.85 -2.63
N THR A 74 -13.85 -10.28 -1.52
CA THR A 74 -12.75 -9.57 -0.86
C THR A 74 -11.58 -9.37 -1.83
N MET A 75 -11.17 -10.42 -2.53
CA MET A 75 -10.07 -10.37 -3.50
C MET A 75 -10.40 -9.53 -4.75
N VAL A 76 -11.67 -9.48 -5.19
CA VAL A 76 -12.12 -8.56 -6.25
C VAL A 76 -11.92 -7.10 -5.81
N ILE A 77 -12.32 -6.76 -4.59
CA ILE A 77 -12.13 -5.41 -4.05
C ILE A 77 -10.64 -5.07 -3.98
N VAL A 78 -9.79 -6.00 -3.54
CA VAL A 78 -8.32 -5.83 -3.54
C VAL A 78 -7.82 -5.55 -4.97
N SER A 79 -8.24 -6.33 -5.96
CA SER A 79 -7.83 -6.13 -7.36
C SER A 79 -8.24 -4.75 -7.91
N LEU A 80 -9.44 -4.28 -7.58
CA LEU A 80 -9.88 -2.94 -7.97
C LEU A 80 -9.09 -1.84 -7.24
N THR A 81 -8.82 -2.04 -5.95
CA THR A 81 -8.07 -1.10 -5.10
C THR A 81 -6.65 -0.87 -5.62
N ILE A 82 -5.90 -1.95 -5.89
CA ILE A 82 -4.51 -1.84 -6.39
C ILE A 82 -4.47 -1.21 -7.78
N THR A 83 -5.49 -1.47 -8.61
CA THR A 83 -5.63 -0.85 -9.93
C THR A 83 -5.84 0.66 -9.80
N LEU A 84 -6.73 1.09 -8.91
CA LEU A 84 -6.99 2.51 -8.67
C LEU A 84 -5.77 3.23 -8.08
N LYS A 85 -5.07 2.60 -7.11
CA LYS A 85 -3.81 3.11 -6.55
C LYS A 85 -2.78 3.36 -7.65
N TYR A 86 -2.61 2.41 -8.57
CA TYR A 86 -1.69 2.57 -9.69
C TYR A 86 -2.10 3.71 -10.62
N ILE A 87 -3.40 3.81 -10.95
CA ILE A 87 -3.94 4.92 -11.76
C ILE A 87 -3.65 6.27 -11.11
N VAL A 88 -3.82 6.40 -9.79
CA VAL A 88 -3.50 7.62 -9.05
C VAL A 88 -2.03 7.97 -9.15
N LEU A 89 -1.11 7.00 -8.98
CA LEU A 89 0.32 7.24 -9.13
C LEU A 89 0.70 7.68 -10.54
N LEU A 90 0.03 7.14 -11.57
CA LEU A 90 0.26 7.55 -12.96
C LEU A 90 -0.30 8.94 -13.26
N HIS A 91 -1.54 9.20 -12.85
CA HIS A 91 -2.22 10.44 -13.16
C HIS A 91 -1.58 11.64 -12.42
N HIS A 92 -1.15 11.42 -11.19
CA HIS A 92 -0.53 12.46 -10.35
C HIS A 92 1.00 12.34 -10.27
N GLN A 93 1.64 11.64 -11.21
CA GLN A 93 3.08 11.35 -11.16
C GLN A 93 3.95 12.59 -10.92
N ASP A 94 3.77 13.64 -11.72
CA ASP A 94 4.57 14.87 -11.62
C ASP A 94 4.32 15.60 -10.30
N SER A 95 3.07 15.60 -9.85
CA SER A 95 2.68 16.20 -8.56
C SER A 95 3.33 15.45 -7.40
N ILE A 96 3.31 14.11 -7.40
CA ILE A 96 3.94 13.28 -6.37
C ILE A 96 5.47 13.43 -6.41
N LYS A 97 6.07 13.48 -7.60
CA LYS A 97 7.50 13.76 -7.76
C LYS A 97 7.87 15.10 -7.13
N GLU A 98 7.05 16.13 -7.34
CA GLU A 98 7.28 17.44 -6.73
C GLU A 98 7.10 17.41 -5.20
N LEU A 99 6.17 16.62 -4.66
CA LEU A 99 6.06 16.41 -3.21
C LEU A 99 7.35 15.82 -2.63
N ILE A 100 7.91 14.81 -3.29
CA ILE A 100 9.19 14.18 -2.90
C ILE A 100 10.33 15.22 -2.99
N ASN A 101 10.42 15.97 -4.08
CA ASN A 101 11.45 17.01 -4.25
C ASN A 101 11.36 18.10 -3.17
N ILE A 102 10.14 18.50 -2.76
CA ILE A 102 9.96 19.46 -1.66
C ILE A 102 10.55 18.89 -0.36
N MET A 103 10.25 17.62 -0.04
CA MET A 103 10.82 16.98 1.15
C MET A 103 12.34 16.89 1.08
N GLU A 104 12.91 16.54 -0.08
CA GLU A 104 14.36 16.47 -0.27
C GLU A 104 15.02 17.83 -0.08
N ARG A 105 14.43 18.92 -0.61
CA ARG A 105 14.92 20.28 -0.37
C ARG A 105 14.83 20.69 1.10
N ASP A 106 13.72 20.37 1.76
CA ASP A 106 13.55 20.65 3.20
C ASP A 106 14.54 19.85 4.05
N TYR A 107 14.83 18.61 3.68
CA TYR A 107 15.83 17.77 4.35
C TYR A 107 17.26 18.24 4.12
N ALA A 108 17.59 18.70 2.91
CA ALA A 108 18.88 19.31 2.63
C ALA A 108 19.08 20.59 3.47
N ALA A 109 18.07 21.45 3.53
CA ALA A 109 18.11 22.66 4.37
C ALA A 109 18.24 22.33 5.87
N ALA A 110 17.60 21.25 6.33
CA ALA A 110 17.66 20.82 7.73
C ALA A 110 19.05 20.32 8.18
N GLN A 111 19.97 20.07 7.25
CA GLN A 111 21.33 19.66 7.61
C GLN A 111 22.09 20.78 8.34
N ASP A 112 21.79 22.03 7.98
CA ASP A 112 22.40 23.26 8.50
C ASP A 112 21.64 23.85 9.70
N PHE A 113 20.57 23.20 10.16
CA PHE A 113 19.80 23.66 11.32
C PHE A 113 20.56 23.47 12.62
N CYS A 114 20.19 24.24 13.65
CA CYS A 114 20.64 23.97 15.01
C CYS A 114 20.15 22.58 15.48
N ASN A 115 20.82 22.01 16.47
CA ASN A 115 20.59 20.63 16.89
C ASN A 115 19.13 20.36 17.24
N GLU A 116 18.46 21.29 17.89
CA GLU A 116 17.09 21.04 18.35
C GLU A 116 16.06 21.12 17.21
N ASP A 117 16.25 22.03 16.23
CA ASP A 117 15.40 22.08 15.03
C ASP A 117 15.63 20.83 14.17
N LYS A 118 16.89 20.42 14.05
CA LYS A 118 17.25 19.18 13.35
C LYS A 118 16.63 17.95 14.01
N GLU A 119 16.57 17.91 15.34
CA GLU A 119 15.94 16.83 16.08
C GLU A 119 14.45 16.69 15.76
N ILE A 120 13.71 17.80 15.63
CA ILE A 120 12.30 17.80 15.21
C ILE A 120 12.15 17.12 13.84
N VAL A 121 12.96 17.53 12.85
CA VAL A 121 12.93 16.94 11.50
C VAL A 121 13.20 15.43 11.54
N VAL A 122 14.26 15.02 12.25
CA VAL A 122 14.64 13.61 12.39
C VAL A 122 13.55 12.80 13.10
N GLN A 123 12.89 13.37 14.11
CA GLN A 123 11.82 12.70 14.84
C GLN A 123 10.63 12.37 13.93
N TYR A 124 10.15 13.34 13.15
CA TYR A 124 9.03 13.12 12.23
C TYR A 124 9.40 12.22 11.05
N ALA A 125 10.64 12.32 10.54
CA ALA A 125 11.15 11.38 9.53
C ALA A 125 11.16 9.93 10.06
N LYS A 126 11.65 9.71 11.29
CA LYS A 126 11.62 8.39 11.96
C LYS A 126 10.20 7.87 12.14
N ARG A 127 9.23 8.72 12.48
CA ARG A 127 7.81 8.33 12.52
C ARG A 127 7.33 7.84 11.14
N GLY A 128 7.71 8.53 10.06
CA GLY A 128 7.41 8.09 8.69
C GLY A 128 8.02 6.71 8.36
N VAL A 129 9.25 6.44 8.82
CA VAL A 129 9.87 5.11 8.70
C VAL A 129 9.08 4.05 9.46
N THR A 130 8.60 4.37 10.67
CA THR A 130 7.75 3.46 11.44
C THR A 130 6.47 3.13 10.67
N VAL A 131 5.86 4.11 10.00
CA VAL A 131 4.70 3.85 9.13
C VAL A 131 5.05 2.92 7.97
N CYS A 132 6.22 3.08 7.34
CA CYS A 132 6.68 2.16 6.29
C CYS A 132 6.83 0.72 6.81
N LYS A 133 7.42 0.56 8.01
CA LYS A 133 7.58 -0.76 8.65
C LYS A 133 6.24 -1.39 8.99
N PHE A 134 5.29 -0.59 9.47
CA PHE A 134 3.93 -1.05 9.74
C PHE A 134 3.29 -1.61 8.47
N TRP A 135 3.30 -0.87 7.36
CA TRP A 135 2.76 -1.35 6.09
C TRP A 135 3.53 -2.52 5.50
N LEU A 136 4.84 -2.63 5.74
CA LEU A 136 5.58 -3.84 5.40
C LEU A 136 5.03 -5.04 6.18
N VAL A 137 4.92 -4.96 7.50
CA VAL A 137 4.41 -6.07 8.31
C VAL A 137 2.99 -6.45 7.94
N PHE A 138 2.07 -5.49 7.83
CA PHE A 138 0.67 -5.79 7.54
C PHE A 138 0.41 -6.08 6.06
N GLY A 139 0.93 -5.27 5.14
CA GLY A 139 0.71 -5.42 3.70
C GLY A 139 1.43 -6.65 3.12
N PHE A 140 2.71 -6.85 3.47
CA PHE A 140 3.44 -8.06 3.06
C PHE A 140 3.02 -9.27 3.89
N GLY A 141 2.83 -9.13 5.20
CA GLY A 141 2.41 -10.25 6.05
C GLY A 141 1.07 -10.82 5.63
N THR A 142 0.05 -9.98 5.37
CA THR A 142 -1.28 -10.45 4.93
C THR A 142 -1.19 -11.24 3.62
N SER A 143 -0.41 -10.74 2.65
CA SER A 143 -0.18 -11.41 1.38
C SER A 143 0.58 -12.73 1.56
N ALA A 144 1.65 -12.73 2.36
CA ALA A 144 2.47 -13.92 2.60
C ALA A 144 1.71 -15.07 3.28
N ILE A 145 0.60 -14.82 3.98
CA ILE A 145 -0.24 -15.88 4.57
C ILE A 145 -0.75 -16.84 3.49
N PHE A 146 -1.14 -16.35 2.32
CA PHE A 146 -1.67 -17.20 1.23
C PHE A 146 -0.68 -18.27 0.76
N PRO A 147 0.54 -17.93 0.30
CA PRO A 147 1.49 -18.94 -0.16
C PRO A 147 1.99 -19.80 1.00
N ILE A 148 2.18 -19.24 2.20
CA ILE A 148 2.59 -20.02 3.38
C ILE A 148 1.52 -21.09 3.68
N LYS A 149 0.25 -20.73 3.72
CA LYS A 149 -0.86 -21.66 3.93
C LYS A 149 -0.87 -22.76 2.86
N ALA A 150 -0.74 -22.39 1.58
CA ALA A 150 -0.72 -23.35 0.48
C ALA A 150 0.43 -24.36 0.63
N PHE A 151 1.66 -23.91 0.88
CA PHE A 151 2.82 -24.79 1.06
C PHE A 151 2.74 -25.65 2.33
N VAL A 152 2.26 -25.11 3.45
CA VAL A 152 2.08 -25.86 4.69
C VAL A 152 1.05 -26.97 4.51
N LEU A 153 -0.09 -26.68 3.86
CA LEU A 153 -1.11 -27.69 3.59
C LEU A 153 -0.62 -28.77 2.61
N MET A 154 0.09 -28.39 1.54
CA MET A 154 0.70 -29.36 0.63
C MET A 154 1.68 -30.29 1.36
N GLY A 155 2.53 -29.76 2.24
CA GLY A 155 3.46 -30.55 3.05
C GLY A 155 2.74 -31.46 4.05
N TYR A 156 1.67 -30.98 4.67
CA TYR A 156 0.83 -31.77 5.57
C TYR A 156 0.17 -32.96 4.86
N TYR A 157 -0.41 -32.73 3.69
CA TYR A 157 -1.03 -33.76 2.87
C TYR A 157 -0.02 -34.78 2.34
N TYR A 158 1.17 -34.32 1.95
CA TYR A 158 2.28 -35.20 1.61
C TYR A 158 2.66 -36.13 2.77
N TRP A 159 2.77 -35.60 3.99
CA TRP A 159 3.09 -36.41 5.17
C TRP A 159 2.00 -37.44 5.50
N LYS A 160 0.73 -37.11 5.27
CA LYS A 160 -0.38 -38.06 5.42
C LYS A 160 -0.47 -39.13 4.32
N GLY A 161 0.34 -39.03 3.27
CA GLY A 161 0.32 -39.96 2.13
C GLY A 161 -0.76 -39.66 1.09
N GLU A 162 -1.48 -38.54 1.22
CA GLU A 162 -2.53 -38.09 0.30
C GLU A 162 -2.08 -36.80 -0.39
N PHE A 163 -1.05 -36.87 -1.23
CA PHE A 163 -0.51 -35.66 -1.87
C PHE A 163 -1.59 -34.92 -2.68
N ALA A 164 -1.90 -33.70 -2.26
CA ALA A 164 -2.87 -32.82 -2.89
C ALA A 164 -2.22 -31.47 -3.21
N LEU A 165 -2.45 -30.98 -4.43
CA LEU A 165 -2.01 -29.66 -4.87
C LEU A 165 -2.98 -28.61 -4.31
N VAL A 166 -2.47 -27.67 -3.51
CA VAL A 166 -3.30 -26.66 -2.85
C VAL A 166 -3.10 -25.30 -3.54
N PRO A 167 -4.15 -24.74 -4.18
CA PRO A 167 -4.03 -23.46 -4.89
C PRO A 167 -3.84 -22.30 -3.92
N LEU A 168 -3.33 -21.18 -4.43
CA LEU A 168 -3.16 -19.95 -3.65
C LEU A 168 -4.50 -19.30 -3.30
N PHE A 169 -5.41 -19.27 -4.27
CA PHE A 169 -6.79 -18.80 -4.14
C PHE A 169 -7.75 -19.90 -4.56
N ASP A 170 -8.82 -20.08 -3.78
CA ASP A 170 -9.89 -21.04 -4.06
C ASP A 170 -10.81 -20.50 -5.18
N LEU A 171 -10.34 -20.65 -6.42
CA LEU A 171 -10.99 -20.18 -7.64
C LEU A 171 -11.64 -21.33 -8.40
N THR A 172 -12.89 -21.13 -8.82
CA THR A 172 -13.51 -21.93 -9.88
C THR A 172 -13.34 -21.21 -11.21
N TYR A 173 -12.68 -21.86 -12.16
CA TYR A 173 -12.43 -21.31 -13.49
C TYR A 173 -13.52 -21.70 -14.49
N PRO A 174 -13.59 -21.04 -15.67
CA PRO A 174 -14.39 -21.54 -16.77
C PRO A 174 -13.98 -22.96 -17.19
N LYS A 175 -14.94 -23.77 -17.65
CA LYS A 175 -14.77 -25.21 -17.97
C LYS A 175 -13.43 -25.59 -18.65
N PRO A 176 -12.97 -24.89 -19.71
CA PRO A 176 -11.73 -25.28 -20.40
C PRO A 176 -10.48 -25.24 -19.52
N ILE A 177 -10.48 -24.44 -18.45
CA ILE A 177 -9.37 -24.32 -17.50
C ILE A 177 -9.64 -25.22 -16.29
N GLU A 178 -10.90 -25.24 -15.81
CA GLU A 178 -11.32 -26.00 -14.64
C GLU A 178 -11.01 -27.50 -14.78
N ASP A 179 -11.25 -28.07 -15.96
CA ASP A 179 -11.04 -29.51 -16.22
C ASP A 179 -9.56 -29.92 -16.15
N TYR A 180 -8.63 -28.96 -16.28
CA TYR A 180 -7.18 -29.21 -16.28
C TYR A 180 -6.47 -28.62 -15.05
N LYS A 181 -7.16 -27.93 -14.15
CA LYS A 181 -6.53 -27.15 -13.07
C LYS A 181 -5.68 -27.99 -12.11
N ASP A 182 -6.02 -29.27 -11.95
CA ASP A 182 -5.34 -30.22 -11.06
C ASP A 182 -4.21 -30.98 -11.76
N VAL A 183 -4.07 -30.82 -13.09
CA VAL A 183 -2.93 -31.37 -13.82
C VAL A 183 -1.68 -30.56 -13.44
N THR A 184 -0.62 -31.23 -13.01
CA THR A 184 0.56 -30.60 -12.38
C THR A 184 1.11 -29.40 -13.15
N ILE A 185 1.24 -29.48 -14.48
CA ILE A 185 1.76 -28.37 -15.30
C ILE A 185 0.82 -27.17 -15.24
N PHE A 186 -0.49 -27.39 -15.42
CA PHE A 186 -1.50 -26.34 -15.39
C PHE A 186 -1.66 -25.74 -13.99
N PHE A 187 -1.61 -26.57 -12.94
CA PHE A 187 -1.60 -26.12 -11.56
C PHE A 187 -0.47 -25.12 -11.30
N TRP A 188 0.78 -25.45 -11.65
CA TRP A 188 1.91 -24.55 -11.43
C TRP A 188 1.82 -23.27 -12.25
N LEU A 189 1.27 -23.32 -13.47
CA LEU A 189 0.99 -22.11 -14.26
C LEU A 189 -0.03 -21.19 -13.56
N LEU A 190 -1.14 -21.75 -13.06
CA LEU A 190 -2.15 -21.01 -12.31
C LEU A 190 -1.60 -20.49 -10.96
N PHE A 191 -0.75 -21.27 -10.31
CA PHE A 191 -0.09 -20.89 -9.07
C PHE A 191 0.86 -19.70 -9.29
N ILE A 192 1.73 -19.76 -10.31
CA ILE A 192 2.62 -18.63 -10.65
C ILE A 192 1.82 -17.40 -11.05
N PHE A 193 0.72 -17.58 -11.80
CA PHE A 193 -0.16 -16.50 -12.20
C PHE A 193 -0.79 -15.78 -10.99
N THR A 194 -1.42 -16.54 -10.08
CA THR A 194 -2.04 -16.00 -8.87
C THR A 194 -1.01 -15.44 -7.88
N PHE A 195 0.15 -16.08 -7.75
CA PHE A 195 1.28 -15.59 -6.95
C PHE A 195 1.85 -14.27 -7.49
N SER A 196 1.91 -14.11 -8.82
CA SER A 196 2.36 -12.85 -9.43
C SER A 196 1.39 -11.70 -9.12
N PHE A 197 0.09 -11.97 -9.13
CA PHE A 197 -0.93 -11.03 -8.69
C PHE A 197 -0.78 -10.67 -7.20
N ASP A 198 -0.56 -11.66 -6.35
CA ASP A 198 -0.38 -11.48 -4.90
C ASP A 198 0.86 -10.62 -4.58
N VAL A 199 2.02 -10.93 -5.19
CA VAL A 199 3.25 -10.13 -5.06
C VAL A 199 3.04 -8.70 -5.56
N TYR A 200 2.35 -8.54 -6.69
CA TYR A 200 2.02 -7.21 -7.21
C TYR A 200 1.13 -6.44 -6.22
N ALA A 201 0.05 -7.06 -5.73
CA ALA A 201 -0.84 -6.45 -4.76
C ALA A 201 -0.07 -6.02 -3.51
N SER A 202 0.70 -6.92 -2.90
CA SER A 202 1.53 -6.64 -1.73
C SER A 202 2.46 -5.45 -1.95
N SER A 203 3.22 -5.45 -3.05
CA SER A 203 4.13 -4.34 -3.37
C SER A 203 3.41 -3.01 -3.56
N MET A 204 2.16 -3.03 -4.05
CA MET A 204 1.34 -1.82 -4.17
C MET A 204 0.89 -1.30 -2.82
N TYR A 205 0.42 -2.14 -1.90
CA TYR A 205 0.08 -1.70 -0.54
C TYR A 205 1.30 -1.16 0.21
N VAL A 206 2.42 -1.92 0.21
CA VAL A 206 3.66 -1.53 0.91
C VAL A 206 4.29 -0.26 0.32
N GLY A 207 4.18 -0.07 -0.99
CA GLY A 207 4.74 1.10 -1.67
C GLY A 207 3.86 2.35 -1.57
N PHE A 208 2.55 2.19 -1.77
CA PHE A 208 1.62 3.30 -1.91
C PHE A 208 1.11 3.82 -0.56
N ASP A 209 0.66 2.94 0.33
CA ASP A 209 -0.11 3.38 1.51
C ASP A 209 0.69 4.20 2.53
N PRO A 210 2.01 3.98 2.71
CA PRO A 210 2.82 4.87 3.52
C PRO A 210 2.94 6.29 2.97
N MET A 211 2.68 6.53 1.68
CA MET A 211 3.08 7.78 1.03
C MET A 211 2.38 9.01 1.61
N VAL A 212 1.07 8.94 1.80
CA VAL A 212 0.33 10.07 2.37
C VAL A 212 0.72 10.31 3.83
N PRO A 213 0.76 9.31 4.73
CA PRO A 213 1.30 9.50 6.06
C PRO A 213 2.70 10.12 6.09
N ILE A 214 3.61 9.74 5.18
CA ILE A 214 4.94 10.34 5.07
C ILE A 214 4.84 11.83 4.76
N PHE A 215 4.06 12.22 3.73
CA PHE A 215 3.88 13.63 3.37
C PHE A 215 3.22 14.43 4.49
N MET A 216 2.23 13.85 5.17
CA MET A 216 1.53 14.50 6.27
C MET A 216 2.42 14.63 7.50
N LEU A 217 3.21 13.61 7.86
CA LEU A 217 4.17 13.67 8.96
C LEU A 217 5.28 14.69 8.68
N HIS A 218 5.76 14.77 7.43
CA HIS A 218 6.68 15.84 7.02
C HIS A 218 6.07 17.22 7.26
N THR A 219 4.84 17.43 6.77
CA THR A 219 4.12 18.69 6.98
C THR A 219 3.96 19.01 8.47
N CYS A 220 3.59 18.03 9.29
CA CYS A 220 3.47 18.21 10.74
C CYS A 220 4.82 18.59 11.39
N GLY A 221 5.93 17.97 10.98
CA GLY A 221 7.26 18.34 11.46
C GLY A 221 7.66 19.76 11.08
N GLN A 222 7.33 20.19 9.84
CA GLN A 222 7.55 21.57 9.40
C GLN A 222 6.68 22.58 10.15
N LEU A 223 5.45 22.21 10.52
CA LEU A 223 4.57 23.05 11.36
C LEU A 223 5.09 23.17 12.80
N ASP A 224 5.65 22.10 13.35
CA ASP A 224 6.26 22.10 14.69
C ASP A 224 7.50 23.01 14.74
N LEU A 225 8.35 22.93 13.72
CA LEU A 225 9.45 23.88 13.51
C LEU A 225 8.96 25.33 13.46
N LEU A 226 7.89 25.58 12.69
CA LEU A 226 7.31 26.91 12.57
C LEU A 226 6.79 27.43 13.91
N SER A 227 6.11 26.58 14.68
CA SER A 227 5.60 26.92 16.01
C SER A 227 6.72 27.29 16.98
N ARG A 228 7.83 26.55 16.93
CA ARG A 228 9.03 26.87 17.72
C ARG A 228 9.64 28.20 17.29
N HIS A 229 9.83 28.44 15.99
CA HIS A 229 10.36 29.70 15.46
C HIS A 229 9.52 30.89 15.88
N ILE A 230 8.19 30.78 15.84
CA ILE A 230 7.26 31.81 16.35
C ILE A 230 7.52 32.07 17.85
N SER A 231 7.67 31.01 18.64
CA SER A 231 7.86 31.11 20.09
C SER A 231 9.19 31.77 20.47
N THR A 232 10.24 31.58 19.66
CA THR A 232 11.56 32.17 19.90
C THR A 232 11.72 33.56 19.30
N LEU A 233 10.93 33.91 18.28
CA LEU A 233 11.08 35.17 17.54
C LEU A 233 10.98 36.41 18.44
N PHE A 234 10.15 36.37 19.48
CA PHE A 234 9.91 37.52 20.36
C PHE A 234 10.84 37.62 21.57
N VAL A 235 11.77 36.66 21.75
CA VAL A 235 12.57 36.56 22.98
C VAL A 235 13.74 37.57 23.00
N SER A 236 14.27 37.97 21.85
CA SER A 236 15.45 38.85 21.80
C SER A 236 15.64 39.64 20.49
N ALA A 237 14.57 39.84 19.72
CA ALA A 237 14.67 40.44 18.39
C ALA A 237 14.28 41.93 18.36
N ASN A 238 14.98 42.71 17.53
CA ASN A 238 14.57 44.09 17.23
C ASN A 238 13.35 44.10 16.27
N LYS A 239 12.74 45.28 16.06
CA LYS A 239 11.52 45.38 15.23
C LYS A 239 11.71 44.87 13.79
N GLU A 240 12.86 45.15 13.18
CA GLU A 240 13.17 44.72 11.79
C GLU A 240 13.35 43.20 11.69
N GLU A 241 14.02 42.59 12.68
CA GLU A 241 14.20 41.14 12.79
C GLU A 241 12.87 40.42 13.02
N ILE A 242 11.97 41.01 13.81
CA ILE A 242 10.61 40.49 14.01
C ILE A 242 9.83 40.55 12.69
N GLU A 243 9.88 41.67 11.96
CA GLU A 243 9.19 41.83 10.68
C GLU A 243 9.69 40.82 9.63
N ASP A 244 11.01 40.64 9.49
CA ASP A 244 11.59 39.66 8.57
C ASP A 244 11.28 38.21 8.99
N GLY A 245 11.38 37.91 10.28
CA GLY A 245 11.03 36.60 10.84
C GLY A 245 9.57 36.24 10.60
N LEU A 246 8.64 37.17 10.86
CA LEU A 246 7.21 36.97 10.59
C LEU A 246 6.96 36.75 9.10
N LYS A 247 7.63 37.50 8.22
CA LYS A 247 7.49 37.33 6.77
C LYS A 247 7.92 35.92 6.34
N LYS A 248 9.06 35.43 6.83
CA LYS A 248 9.54 34.06 6.59
C LYS A 248 8.56 33.01 7.10
N ILE A 249 8.03 33.20 8.31
CA ILE A 249 7.06 32.30 8.93
C ILE A 249 5.78 32.21 8.09
N ILE A 250 5.21 33.36 7.71
CA ILE A 250 3.99 33.43 6.89
C ILE A 250 4.21 32.78 5.53
N SER A 251 5.33 33.05 4.87
CA SER A 251 5.66 32.41 3.58
C SER A 251 5.78 30.89 3.71
N LYS A 252 6.49 30.39 4.74
CA LYS A 252 6.60 28.95 4.97
C LYS A 252 5.25 28.32 5.28
N GLN A 253 4.41 28.97 6.09
CA GLN A 253 3.05 28.50 6.38
C GLN A 253 2.21 28.35 5.11
N GLN A 254 2.25 29.34 4.22
CA GLN A 254 1.55 29.28 2.93
C GLN A 254 2.04 28.13 2.07
N ASP A 255 3.34 27.86 2.05
CA ASP A 255 3.91 26.74 1.30
C ASP A 255 3.51 25.38 1.88
N LEU A 256 3.41 25.26 3.20
CA LEU A 256 2.88 24.06 3.87
C LEU A 256 1.39 23.86 3.56
N CYS A 257 0.58 24.92 3.52
CA CYS A 257 -0.82 24.82 3.08
C CYS A 257 -0.91 24.31 1.63
N LYS A 258 -0.09 24.86 0.71
CA LYS A 258 -0.04 24.37 -0.68
C LYS A 258 0.39 22.90 -0.76
N LEU A 259 1.31 22.46 0.11
CA LEU A 259 1.74 21.06 0.19
C LEU A 259 0.57 20.14 0.57
N VAL A 260 -0.18 20.50 1.62
CA VAL A 260 -1.38 19.76 2.05
C VAL A 260 -2.45 19.74 0.96
N ASP A 261 -2.69 20.86 0.29
CA ASP A 261 -3.66 20.94 -0.80
C ASP A 261 -3.28 20.03 -1.98
N ARG A 262 -1.98 19.94 -2.31
CA ARG A 262 -1.47 19.00 -3.33
C ARG A 262 -1.68 17.55 -2.92
N VAL A 263 -1.38 17.20 -1.66
CA VAL A 263 -1.65 15.84 -1.14
C VAL A 263 -3.15 15.55 -1.22
N LYS A 264 -3.99 16.44 -0.73
CA LYS A 264 -5.46 16.29 -0.80
C LYS A 264 -5.93 16.09 -2.23
N LYS A 265 -5.48 16.92 -3.17
CA LYS A 265 -5.85 16.84 -4.58
C LYS A 265 -5.42 15.51 -5.23
N ASN A 266 -4.22 15.03 -4.90
CA ASN A 266 -3.68 13.80 -5.49
C ASN A 266 -4.38 12.53 -4.96
N PHE A 267 -4.80 12.52 -3.69
CA PHE A 267 -5.22 11.29 -3.01
C PHE A 267 -6.70 11.26 -2.58
N SER A 268 -7.45 12.35 -2.67
CA SER A 268 -8.86 12.42 -2.19
C SER A 268 -9.79 11.39 -2.82
N ILE A 269 -9.71 11.19 -4.14
CA ILE A 269 -10.55 10.22 -4.87
C ILE A 269 -10.30 8.81 -4.34
N LEU A 270 -9.03 8.46 -4.09
CA LEU A 270 -8.68 7.16 -3.55
C LEU A 270 -9.17 7.01 -2.11
N TYR A 271 -9.08 8.05 -1.28
CA TYR A 271 -9.61 8.00 0.09
C TYR A 271 -11.11 7.77 0.11
N GLU A 272 -11.86 8.47 -0.74
CA GLU A 272 -13.30 8.25 -0.88
C GLU A 272 -13.61 6.82 -1.33
N TYR A 273 -12.85 6.31 -2.31
CA TYR A 273 -12.97 4.93 -2.75
C TYR A 273 -12.65 3.94 -1.62
N ASN A 274 -11.56 4.12 -0.89
CA ASN A 274 -11.15 3.22 0.19
C ASN A 274 -12.20 3.18 1.31
N MET A 275 -12.80 4.31 1.68
CA MET A 275 -13.90 4.36 2.67
C MET A 275 -15.14 3.58 2.19
N LYS A 276 -15.47 3.67 0.89
CA LYS A 276 -16.55 2.88 0.30
C LYS A 276 -16.18 1.39 0.27
N ALA A 277 -14.96 1.05 -0.13
CA ALA A 277 -14.46 -0.32 -0.20
C ALA A 277 -14.44 -1.00 1.18
N THR A 278 -13.98 -0.32 2.23
CA THR A 278 -13.97 -0.86 3.60
C THR A 278 -15.37 -1.11 4.15
N THR A 279 -16.36 -0.31 3.74
CA THR A 279 -17.78 -0.55 4.07
C THR A 279 -18.28 -1.90 3.55
N PHE A 280 -17.73 -2.41 2.45
CA PHE A 280 -18.02 -3.74 1.93
C PHE A 280 -17.07 -4.81 2.50
N LEU A 281 -15.78 -4.51 2.64
CA LEU A 281 -14.78 -5.46 3.13
C LEU A 281 -15.04 -5.91 4.56
N LEU A 282 -15.44 -5.00 5.46
CA LEU A 282 -15.67 -5.33 6.87
C LEU A 282 -16.78 -6.39 7.04
N PRO A 283 -18.00 -6.22 6.47
CA PRO A 283 -19.02 -7.27 6.52
C PRO A 283 -18.60 -8.58 5.86
N LEU A 284 -17.95 -8.52 4.68
CA LEU A 284 -17.54 -9.73 3.94
C LEU A 284 -16.51 -10.56 4.73
N THR A 285 -15.49 -9.89 5.28
CA THR A 285 -14.46 -10.52 6.11
C THR A 285 -15.03 -11.01 7.44
N THR A 286 -15.96 -10.26 8.06
CA THR A 286 -16.64 -10.69 9.29
C THR A 286 -17.49 -11.94 9.06
N PHE A 287 -18.31 -11.94 7.99
CA PHE A 287 -19.11 -13.11 7.61
C PHE A 287 -18.21 -14.34 7.40
N GLN A 288 -17.08 -14.14 6.74
CA GLN A 288 -16.12 -15.22 6.51
C GLN A 288 -15.54 -15.78 7.81
N ILE A 289 -15.13 -14.92 8.73
CA ILE A 289 -14.61 -15.32 10.04
C ILE A 289 -15.68 -16.13 10.81
N VAL A 290 -16.94 -15.68 10.79
CA VAL A 290 -18.03 -16.36 11.49
C VAL A 290 -18.32 -17.74 10.91
N GLU A 291 -18.39 -17.87 9.58
CA GLU A 291 -18.62 -19.16 8.92
C GLU A 291 -17.44 -20.13 9.12
N ASP A 292 -16.19 -19.64 9.03
CA ASP A 292 -15.02 -20.48 9.28
C ASP A 292 -15.01 -21.00 10.74
N LEU A 293 -15.34 -20.14 11.71
CA LEU A 293 -15.46 -20.55 13.12
C LEU A 293 -16.59 -21.57 13.33
N ARG A 294 -17.72 -21.43 12.64
CA ARG A 294 -18.82 -22.38 12.66
C ARG A 294 -18.40 -23.76 12.17
N ASP A 295 -17.57 -23.80 11.14
CA ASP A 295 -16.98 -25.02 10.56
C ASP A 295 -15.73 -25.52 11.33
N LYS A 296 -15.41 -24.91 12.49
CA LYS A 296 -14.23 -25.21 13.33
C LYS A 296 -12.90 -25.05 12.58
N ARG A 297 -12.86 -24.14 11.61
CA ARG A 297 -11.67 -23.75 10.85
C ARG A 297 -11.24 -22.35 11.31
N ILE A 298 -9.93 -22.09 11.35
CA ILE A 298 -9.39 -20.75 11.57
C ILE A 298 -8.71 -20.32 10.29
N ASN A 299 -9.26 -19.29 9.65
CA ASN A 299 -8.71 -18.78 8.41
C ASN A 299 -7.97 -17.46 8.64
N VAL A 300 -6.66 -17.58 8.84
CA VAL A 300 -5.80 -16.50 9.33
C VAL A 300 -5.73 -15.33 8.34
N GLU A 301 -5.86 -15.59 7.04
CA GLU A 301 -5.84 -14.53 6.02
C GLU A 301 -6.97 -13.51 6.22
N PHE A 302 -8.19 -13.94 6.54
CA PHE A 302 -9.35 -13.04 6.66
C PHE A 302 -9.39 -12.30 7.98
N ILE A 303 -8.81 -12.88 9.03
CA ILE A 303 -8.51 -12.15 10.27
C ILE A 303 -7.52 -11.02 9.98
N SER A 304 -6.50 -11.29 9.17
CA SER A 304 -5.51 -10.27 8.77
C SER A 304 -6.16 -9.16 7.93
N PHE A 305 -7.02 -9.49 6.97
CA PHE A 305 -7.80 -8.49 6.21
C PHE A 305 -8.73 -7.67 7.09
N PHE A 306 -9.43 -8.30 8.04
CA PHE A 306 -10.32 -7.61 8.95
C PHE A 306 -9.57 -6.59 9.81
N VAL A 307 -8.46 -7.00 10.43
CA VAL A 307 -7.58 -6.10 11.20
C VAL A 307 -7.03 -4.99 10.31
N GLY A 308 -6.60 -5.32 9.08
CA GLY A 308 -6.11 -4.35 8.11
C GLY A 308 -7.16 -3.35 7.60
N CYS A 309 -8.45 -3.67 7.67
CA CYS A 309 -9.53 -2.74 7.31
C CYS A 309 -9.89 -1.76 8.44
N ILE A 310 -9.52 -2.08 9.69
CA ILE A 310 -9.79 -1.23 10.87
C ILE A 310 -8.68 -0.20 11.09
N LEU A 311 -7.46 -0.53 10.66
CA LEU A 311 -6.26 0.30 10.80
C LEU A 311 -6.15 1.35 9.68
#